data_AF-A0A1M5SVW1-F1
#
_entry.id   AF-A0A1M5SVW1-F1
#
_cell.length_a   1.000
_cell.length_b   1.000
_cell.length_c   1.000
_cell.angle_alpha   90.00
_cell.angle_beta   90.00
_cell.angle_gamma   90.00
#
_symmetry.space_group_name_H-M   'P 1'
#
loop_
_entity.id
_entity.type
_entity.pdbx_description
1 polymer ?
#
loop_
_entity_poly.entity_id
_entity_poly.type
_entity_poly.pdbx_seq_one_letter_code
_entity_poly.pdbx_strand_id
1 'polypeptide(L)'
;MKLFKTTFVIILATFLSVSCSQSSLNIDEETALTGNDEISKEELSTALKTVIVNYPVTAVNDDNSTEEINSDEQLGKIISRNTRPKIEFPFDVIIDGETYTIDGINNLRALLKRPKPFHPPFKLIFPVTVINADETTTEIANHDTFKAYRETLEEGVKPTFQFPISIQEKDGTIVTIENEEAFMTYLKNNREDDRPELKQPPFKLVFPVTVINADETTTEIADHDAFKAYHETLEEGVKPTFQFPISIEDKDGNIIEIADEIALEEYIKANRPNKRR
;
A
#
# COMPACT_ATOMS: atom_id res chain seq x y z
N MET A 1 22.59 7.08 -51.30
CA MET A 1 22.29 5.84 -50.54
C MET A 1 23.44 5.52 -49.61
N LYS A 2 23.38 5.96 -48.35
CA LYS A 2 24.07 5.36 -47.21
C LYS A 2 23.13 5.50 -46.02
N LEU A 3 22.50 4.39 -45.64
CA LEU A 3 21.60 4.29 -44.49
C LEU A 3 22.45 4.31 -43.23
N PHE A 4 22.39 5.42 -42.49
CA PHE A 4 22.85 5.46 -41.11
C PHE A 4 21.82 4.71 -40.26
N LYS A 5 22.20 3.53 -39.74
CA LYS A 5 21.48 2.89 -38.64
C LYS A 5 21.93 3.56 -37.34
N THR A 6 21.13 4.47 -36.84
CA THR A 6 21.23 5.03 -35.49
C THR A 6 20.60 4.05 -34.50
N THR A 7 21.44 3.28 -33.82
CA THR A 7 21.06 2.59 -32.58
C THR A 7 21.04 3.60 -31.45
N PHE A 8 19.86 3.90 -30.92
CA PHE A 8 19.70 4.67 -29.70
C PHE A 8 19.96 3.73 -28.50
N VAL A 9 21.08 3.93 -27.83
CA VAL A 9 21.33 3.39 -26.48
C VAL A 9 20.94 4.50 -25.52
N ILE A 10 19.82 4.34 -24.83
CA ILE A 10 19.43 5.25 -23.75
C ILE A 10 19.79 4.54 -22.44
N ILE A 11 20.91 4.96 -21.87
CA ILE A 11 21.27 4.66 -20.48
C ILE A 11 20.27 5.46 -19.64
N LEU A 12 19.28 4.78 -19.06
CA LEU A 12 18.34 5.43 -18.15
C LEU A 12 19.06 5.65 -16.82
N ALA A 13 19.29 6.93 -16.54
CA ALA A 13 19.83 7.43 -15.28
C ALA A 13 18.96 6.97 -14.11
N THR A 14 19.65 6.62 -13.04
CA THR A 14 19.16 6.35 -11.69
C THR A 14 18.05 7.32 -11.28
N PHE A 15 16.81 6.82 -11.25
CA PHE A 15 15.76 7.40 -10.43
C PHE A 15 16.03 7.01 -8.97
N LEU A 16 16.62 7.95 -8.23
CA LEU A 16 16.55 7.97 -6.77
C LEU A 16 15.08 8.20 -6.41
N SER A 17 14.34 7.11 -6.17
CA SER A 17 13.08 7.17 -5.46
C SER A 17 13.37 7.51 -4.01
N VAL A 18 13.32 8.81 -3.68
CA VAL A 18 13.03 9.27 -2.33
C VAL A 18 11.63 8.76 -2.01
N SER A 19 11.56 7.59 -1.39
CA SER A 19 10.35 7.09 -0.74
C SER A 19 10.17 7.91 0.54
N CYS A 20 9.58 9.10 0.42
CA CYS A 20 8.95 9.75 1.56
C CYS A 20 7.46 9.41 1.50
N SER A 21 7.14 8.15 1.78
CA SER A 21 5.82 7.86 2.31
C SER A 21 5.87 8.31 3.76
N GLN A 22 5.45 9.55 4.04
CA GLN A 22 4.98 9.87 5.38
C GLN A 22 3.73 9.03 5.62
N SER A 23 3.93 7.80 6.05
CA SER A 23 2.93 7.02 6.75
C SER A 23 2.74 7.68 8.11
N SER A 24 1.94 8.74 8.16
CA SER A 24 1.28 9.08 9.41
C SER A 24 0.33 7.93 9.73
N LEU A 25 0.83 7.02 10.55
CA LEU A 25 0.08 5.91 11.13
C LEU A 25 -0.99 6.52 12.04
N ASN A 26 -2.17 6.78 11.47
CA ASN A 26 -3.37 6.91 12.27
C ASN A 26 -3.70 5.51 12.78
N ILE A 27 -3.20 5.21 13.98
CA ILE A 27 -3.65 4.10 14.79
C ILE A 27 -5.07 4.48 15.22
N ASP A 28 -6.07 4.00 14.46
CA ASP A 28 -7.46 4.11 14.87
C ASP A 28 -7.61 3.35 16.21
N GLU A 29 -7.59 4.10 17.32
CA GLU A 29 -8.25 3.72 18.56
C GLU A 29 -9.73 3.50 18.23
N GLU A 30 -10.12 2.27 17.95
CA GLU A 30 -11.40 1.67 18.38
C GLU A 30 -11.53 0.26 17.78
N THR A 31 -11.19 -0.76 18.56
CA THR A 31 -12.03 -1.96 18.69
C THR A 31 -11.57 -2.74 19.91
N ALA A 32 -12.20 -2.43 21.05
CA ALA A 32 -12.32 -3.38 22.14
C ALA A 32 -13.15 -4.57 21.63
N LEU A 33 -12.47 -5.59 21.10
CA LEU A 33 -13.04 -6.90 20.82
C LEU A 33 -12.16 -7.93 21.50
N THR A 34 -12.68 -8.39 22.64
CA THR A 34 -12.16 -9.48 23.45
C THR A 34 -12.00 -10.75 22.61
N GLY A 35 -10.77 -11.07 22.22
CA GLY A 35 -10.44 -12.29 21.51
C GLY A 35 -9.06 -12.76 21.92
N ASN A 36 -8.99 -13.55 22.99
CA ASN A 36 -7.83 -14.29 23.52
C ASN A 36 -6.51 -14.02 22.75
N ASP A 37 -5.70 -13.09 23.29
CA ASP A 37 -4.46 -12.54 22.72
C ASP A 37 -3.33 -13.57 22.65
N GLU A 38 -3.50 -14.63 21.86
CA GLU A 38 -2.45 -15.61 21.59
C GLU A 38 -1.88 -15.36 20.20
N ILE A 39 -0.56 -15.18 20.15
CA ILE A 39 0.21 -15.14 18.90
C ILE A 39 0.63 -16.56 18.53
N SER A 40 0.45 -16.91 17.25
CA SER A 40 0.87 -18.22 16.77
C SER A 40 2.39 -18.28 16.59
N LYS A 41 2.95 -19.49 16.68
CA LYS A 41 4.37 -19.76 16.40
C LYS A 41 4.77 -19.29 14.99
N GLU A 42 3.87 -19.43 14.02
CA GLU A 42 4.10 -18.98 12.65
C GLU A 42 4.17 -17.46 12.53
N GLU A 43 3.26 -16.74 13.22
CA GLU A 43 3.28 -15.28 13.28
C GLU A 43 4.57 -14.76 13.93
N LEU A 44 4.99 -15.33 15.07
CA LEU A 44 6.25 -14.96 15.71
C LEU A 44 7.49 -15.30 14.86
N SER A 45 7.48 -16.44 14.18
CA SER A 45 8.57 -16.79 13.26
C SER A 45 8.61 -15.88 12.03
N THR A 46 7.45 -15.37 11.60
CA THR A 46 7.37 -14.38 10.53
C THR A 46 7.89 -13.05 11.04
N ALA A 47 7.49 -12.61 12.23
CA ALA A 47 7.97 -11.38 12.85
C ALA A 47 9.48 -11.30 12.93
N LEU A 48 10.12 -12.38 13.39
CA LEU A 48 11.58 -12.50 13.42
C LEU A 48 12.27 -12.36 12.06
N LYS A 49 11.58 -12.66 10.96
CA LYS A 49 12.13 -12.56 9.61
C LYS A 49 11.86 -11.21 8.96
N THR A 50 10.74 -10.58 9.32
CA THR A 50 10.24 -9.40 8.62
C THR A 50 10.56 -8.10 9.35
N VAL A 51 10.78 -8.15 10.66
CA VAL A 51 10.92 -6.97 11.50
C VAL A 51 12.13 -7.12 12.42
N ILE A 52 12.88 -6.04 12.61
CA ILE A 52 13.99 -6.01 13.56
C ILE A 52 13.41 -5.72 14.94
N VAL A 53 13.53 -6.65 15.87
CA VAL A 53 13.07 -6.45 17.25
C VAL A 53 14.11 -5.62 18.00
N ASN A 54 13.68 -4.57 18.71
CA ASN A 54 14.54 -3.85 19.62
C ASN A 54 14.55 -4.60 20.96
N TYR A 55 15.73 -5.07 21.37
CA TYR A 55 15.91 -5.83 22.59
C TYR A 55 16.25 -4.90 23.77
N PRO A 56 15.91 -5.29 25.02
CA PRO A 56 15.35 -6.59 25.44
C PRO A 56 13.83 -6.71 25.32
N VAL A 57 13.34 -7.96 25.22
CA VAL A 57 11.90 -8.30 25.24
C VAL A 57 11.62 -9.44 26.21
N THR A 58 10.47 -9.42 26.89
CA THR A 58 10.09 -10.50 27.81
C THR A 58 9.23 -11.53 27.10
N ALA A 59 9.59 -12.81 27.20
CA ALA A 59 8.75 -13.91 26.72
C ALA A 59 8.22 -14.77 27.86
N VAL A 60 7.01 -15.29 27.66
CA VAL A 60 6.36 -16.25 28.56
C VAL A 60 6.41 -17.64 27.92
N ASN A 61 6.88 -18.60 28.70
CA ASN A 61 7.01 -19.99 28.31
C ASN A 61 5.72 -20.78 28.52
N ASP A 62 5.67 -22.01 27.99
CA ASP A 62 4.53 -22.91 28.15
C ASP A 62 4.25 -23.25 29.63
N ASP A 63 5.26 -23.16 30.51
CA ASP A 63 5.17 -23.36 31.95
C ASP A 63 4.80 -22.08 32.73
N ASN A 64 4.39 -21.02 32.03
CA ASN A 64 4.15 -19.67 32.56
C ASN A 64 5.36 -18.99 33.21
N SER A 65 6.58 -19.51 33.06
CA SER A 65 7.79 -18.79 33.45
C SER A 65 8.09 -17.66 32.46
N THR A 66 8.64 -16.55 32.95
CA THR A 66 9.08 -15.42 32.12
C THR A 66 10.60 -15.47 31.92
N GLU A 67 11.06 -15.14 30.72
CA GLU A 67 12.47 -15.04 30.37
C GLU A 67 12.73 -13.75 29.57
N GLU A 68 13.76 -13.01 29.96
CA GLU A 68 14.20 -11.81 29.24
C GLU A 68 15.10 -12.21 28.07
N ILE A 69 14.68 -11.84 26.87
CA ILE A 69 15.32 -12.14 25.61
C ILE A 69 16.11 -10.92 25.18
N ASN A 70 17.37 -11.13 24.79
CA ASN A 70 18.29 -10.07 24.40
C ASN A 70 18.77 -10.16 22.95
N SER A 71 18.32 -11.18 22.20
CA SER A 71 18.71 -11.37 20.80
C SER A 71 17.74 -12.22 20.00
N ASP A 72 17.79 -12.09 18.66
CA ASP A 72 17.01 -12.90 17.73
C ASP A 72 17.28 -14.40 17.87
N GLU A 73 18.52 -14.77 18.20
CA GLU A 73 18.88 -16.16 18.43
C GLU A 73 18.18 -16.73 19.68
N GLN A 74 18.11 -15.94 20.75
CA GLN A 74 17.38 -16.31 21.95
C GLN A 74 15.88 -16.42 21.64
N LEU A 75 15.31 -15.42 20.95
CA LEU A 75 13.90 -15.44 20.57
C LEU A 75 13.56 -16.65 19.69
N GLY A 76 14.41 -16.99 18.72
CA GLY A 76 14.26 -18.17 17.88
C GLY A 76 14.27 -19.48 18.67
N LYS A 77 15.11 -19.59 19.72
CA LYS A 77 15.12 -20.74 20.64
C LYS A 77 13.83 -20.84 21.45
N ILE A 78 13.33 -19.72 21.98
CA ILE A 78 12.04 -19.65 22.70
C ILE A 78 10.88 -20.09 21.80
N ILE A 79 10.83 -19.57 20.57
CA ILE A 79 9.79 -19.93 19.59
C ILE A 79 9.86 -21.41 19.23
N SER A 80 11.07 -21.96 19.09
CA SER A 80 11.28 -23.36 18.71
C SER A 80 10.90 -24.33 19.83
N ARG A 81 11.27 -24.02 21.08
CA ARG A 81 11.06 -24.90 22.25
C ARG A 81 9.62 -24.89 22.76
N ASN A 82 8.92 -23.77 22.66
CA ASN A 82 7.55 -23.63 23.14
C ASN A 82 6.53 -24.04 22.06
N THR A 83 5.45 -24.66 22.50
CA THR A 83 4.28 -24.96 21.65
C THR A 83 3.43 -23.70 21.44
N ARG A 84 3.39 -22.81 22.44
CA ARG A 84 2.68 -21.52 22.39
C ARG A 84 3.55 -20.38 22.93
N PRO A 85 4.59 -19.97 22.18
CA PRO A 85 5.42 -18.84 22.59
C PRO A 85 4.58 -17.57 22.73
N LYS A 86 4.74 -16.87 23.86
CA LYS A 86 4.09 -15.58 24.13
C LYS A 86 5.17 -14.53 24.40
N ILE A 87 4.95 -13.31 23.92
CA ILE A 87 5.78 -12.14 24.21
C ILE A 87 4.91 -11.15 24.98
N GLU A 88 5.46 -10.53 26.02
CA GLU A 88 4.77 -9.48 26.75
C GLU A 88 4.80 -8.17 25.95
N PHE A 89 3.66 -7.49 25.91
CA PHE A 89 3.54 -6.15 25.36
C PHE A 89 3.66 -5.12 26.49
N PRO A 90 4.16 -3.90 26.23
CA PRO A 90 4.64 -3.42 24.94
C PRO A 90 6.10 -3.81 24.65
N PHE A 91 6.46 -3.88 23.37
CA PHE A 91 7.87 -3.98 22.94
C PHE A 91 8.13 -3.14 21.69
N ASP A 92 9.39 -2.76 21.48
CA ASP A 92 9.77 -1.90 20.38
C ASP A 92 10.29 -2.71 19.18
N VAL A 93 9.98 -2.23 17.98
CA VAL A 93 10.52 -2.77 16.73
C VAL A 93 11.10 -1.66 15.87
N ILE A 94 12.07 -2.01 15.05
CA ILE A 94 12.72 -1.09 14.10
C ILE A 94 12.25 -1.44 12.69
N ILE A 95 11.64 -0.47 12.02
CA ILE A 95 11.19 -0.56 10.62
C ILE A 95 11.82 0.63 9.89
N ASP A 96 12.56 0.35 8.82
CA ASP A 96 13.24 1.37 8.00
C ASP A 96 14.12 2.36 8.79
N GLY A 97 14.65 1.93 9.95
CA GLY A 97 15.51 2.73 10.82
C GLY A 97 14.76 3.55 11.89
N GLU A 98 13.44 3.53 11.90
CA GLU A 98 12.60 4.18 12.91
C GLU A 98 12.07 3.17 13.93
N THR A 99 11.94 3.59 15.19
CA THR A 99 11.45 2.75 16.29
C THR A 99 9.95 2.92 16.47
N TYR A 100 9.22 1.80 16.48
CA TYR A 100 7.77 1.72 16.65
C TYR A 100 7.45 0.85 17.87
N THR A 101 6.63 1.37 18.77
CA THR A 101 6.16 0.61 19.94
C THR A 101 4.95 -0.22 19.59
N ILE A 102 5.00 -1.51 19.93
CA ILE A 102 3.94 -2.48 19.73
C ILE A 102 3.24 -2.70 21.05
N ASP A 103 2.07 -2.10 21.22
CA ASP A 103 1.28 -2.19 22.46
C ASP A 103 0.37 -3.42 22.54
N GLY A 104 0.27 -4.19 21.45
CA GLY A 104 -0.58 -5.36 21.43
C GLY A 104 -0.46 -6.21 20.17
N ILE A 105 -1.07 -7.39 20.23
CA ILE A 105 -1.02 -8.39 19.16
C ILE A 105 -1.61 -7.89 17.85
N ASN A 106 -2.59 -6.99 17.90
CA ASN A 106 -3.21 -6.43 16.70
C ASN A 106 -2.26 -5.48 15.95
N ASN A 107 -1.45 -4.70 16.68
CA ASN A 107 -0.43 -3.81 16.09
C ASN A 107 0.65 -4.66 15.43
N LEU A 108 1.11 -5.71 16.12
CA LEU A 108 2.05 -6.67 15.55
C LEU A 108 1.47 -7.34 14.31
N ARG A 109 0.24 -7.87 14.37
CA ARG A 109 -0.43 -8.47 13.22
C ARG A 109 -0.60 -7.49 12.07
N ALA A 110 -0.86 -6.21 12.33
CA ALA A 110 -0.94 -5.19 11.29
C ALA A 110 0.40 -5.00 10.58
N LEU A 111 1.52 -5.05 11.31
CA LEU A 111 2.87 -5.04 10.72
C LEU A 111 3.21 -6.33 9.98
N LEU A 112 2.78 -7.48 10.50
CA LEU A 112 3.01 -8.80 9.89
C LEU A 112 2.03 -9.12 8.76
N LYS A 113 1.04 -8.28 8.49
CA LYS A 113 0.13 -8.47 7.35
C LYS A 113 0.98 -8.46 6.11
N ARG A 114 1.27 -9.66 5.60
CA ARG A 114 1.83 -9.83 4.27
C ARG A 114 0.97 -9.00 3.31
N PRO A 115 1.56 -8.24 2.40
CA PRO A 115 0.78 -7.63 1.33
C PRO A 115 -0.07 -8.74 0.74
N LYS A 116 -1.40 -8.53 0.68
CA LYS A 116 -2.31 -9.51 0.10
C LYS A 116 -1.70 -9.92 -1.25
N PRO A 117 -1.54 -11.23 -1.51
CA PRO A 117 -0.99 -11.66 -2.80
C PRO A 117 -1.84 -11.03 -3.88
N PHE A 118 -1.23 -10.15 -4.68
CA PHE A 118 -1.91 -9.51 -5.79
C PHE A 118 -2.19 -10.61 -6.81
N HIS A 119 -3.42 -11.12 -6.82
CA HIS A 119 -3.88 -12.01 -7.87
C HIS A 119 -4.14 -11.14 -9.10
N PRO A 120 -3.37 -11.31 -10.19
CA PRO A 120 -3.67 -10.59 -11.41
C PRO A 120 -5.11 -10.91 -11.85
N PRO A 121 -5.83 -9.93 -12.43
CA PRO A 121 -7.22 -10.11 -12.85
C PRO A 121 -7.37 -11.03 -14.08
N PHE A 122 -6.31 -11.76 -14.45
CA PHE A 122 -6.21 -12.61 -15.63
C PHE A 122 -5.28 -13.79 -15.33
N LYS A 123 -5.36 -14.83 -16.17
CA LYS A 123 -4.44 -15.96 -16.22
C LYS A 123 -3.53 -15.82 -17.43
N LEU A 124 -2.22 -16.02 -17.26
CA LEU A 124 -1.30 -16.10 -18.40
C LEU A 124 -1.55 -17.39 -19.18
N ILE A 125 -1.64 -17.29 -20.50
CA ILE A 125 -1.65 -18.44 -21.40
C ILE A 125 -0.22 -18.75 -21.78
N PHE A 126 0.22 -19.97 -21.47
CA PHE A 126 1.56 -20.44 -21.78
C PHE A 126 1.62 -21.07 -23.18
N PRO A 127 2.78 -21.04 -23.85
CA PRO A 127 4.08 -20.55 -23.36
C PRO A 127 4.21 -19.02 -23.38
N VAL A 128 5.05 -18.49 -22.48
CA VAL A 128 5.39 -17.05 -22.41
C VAL A 128 6.90 -16.87 -22.38
N THR A 129 7.42 -15.93 -23.15
CA THR A 129 8.87 -15.64 -23.16
C THR A 129 9.17 -14.47 -22.21
N VAL A 130 10.16 -14.67 -21.35
CA VAL A 130 10.69 -13.62 -20.45
C VAL A 130 12.07 -13.17 -20.91
N ILE A 131 12.38 -11.91 -20.69
CA ILE A 131 13.69 -11.30 -20.91
C ILE A 131 14.39 -11.24 -19.55
N ASN A 132 15.52 -11.93 -19.44
CA ASN A 132 16.35 -11.93 -18.23
C ASN A 132 17.18 -10.64 -18.13
N ALA A 133 17.78 -10.41 -16.95
CA ALA A 133 18.69 -9.29 -16.72
C ALA A 133 19.87 -9.27 -17.71
N ASP A 134 20.32 -10.44 -18.16
CA ASP A 134 21.41 -10.60 -19.13
C ASP A 134 20.98 -10.38 -20.59
N GLU A 135 19.81 -9.77 -20.83
CA GLU A 135 19.18 -9.58 -22.15
C GLU A 135 18.86 -10.88 -22.92
N THR A 136 19.07 -12.04 -22.29
CA THR A 136 18.71 -13.34 -22.86
C THR A 136 17.22 -13.60 -22.71
N THR A 137 16.64 -14.34 -23.67
CA THR A 137 15.24 -14.75 -23.61
C THR A 137 15.12 -16.18 -23.08
N THR A 138 14.13 -16.42 -22.23
CA THR A 138 13.80 -17.76 -21.72
C THR A 138 12.33 -18.02 -21.94
N GLU A 139 12.02 -19.16 -22.56
CA GLU A 139 10.64 -19.59 -22.76
C GLU A 139 10.15 -20.35 -21.52
N ILE A 140 9.04 -19.86 -20.95
CA ILE A 140 8.38 -20.47 -19.80
C ILE A 140 7.17 -21.24 -20.32
N ALA A 141 7.19 -22.56 -20.15
CA ALA A 141 6.24 -23.46 -20.78
C ALA A 141 4.92 -23.63 -20.00
N ASN A 142 4.90 -23.37 -18.70
CA ASN A 142 3.71 -23.57 -17.87
C ASN A 142 3.75 -22.73 -16.57
N HIS A 143 2.65 -22.77 -15.83
CA HIS A 143 2.49 -22.04 -14.58
C HIS A 143 3.52 -22.44 -13.50
N ASP A 144 3.86 -23.73 -13.40
CA ASP A 144 4.77 -24.22 -12.36
C ASP A 144 6.21 -23.76 -12.61
N THR A 145 6.64 -23.76 -13.88
CA THR A 145 7.94 -23.20 -14.29
C THR A 145 7.97 -21.69 -14.11
N PHE A 146 6.85 -20.98 -14.35
CA PHE A 146 6.74 -19.56 -14.07
C PHE A 146 6.87 -19.25 -12.57
N LYS A 147 6.25 -20.04 -11.71
CA LYS A 147 6.35 -19.89 -10.26
C LYS A 147 7.79 -20.08 -9.80
N ALA A 148 8.45 -21.15 -10.25
CA ALA A 148 9.86 -21.40 -9.93
C ALA A 148 10.75 -20.26 -10.42
N TYR A 149 10.54 -19.74 -11.63
CA TYR A 149 11.26 -18.58 -12.15
C TYR A 149 11.10 -17.35 -11.25
N ARG A 150 9.88 -17.05 -10.78
CA ARG A 150 9.64 -15.90 -9.88
C ARG A 150 10.33 -16.07 -8.52
N GLU A 151 10.46 -17.29 -8.03
CA GLU A 151 11.19 -17.57 -6.78
C GLU A 151 12.72 -17.40 -6.93
N THR A 152 13.24 -17.39 -8.16
CA THR A 152 14.66 -17.08 -8.43
C THR A 152 14.96 -15.59 -8.55
N LEU A 153 13.94 -14.75 -8.72
CA LEU A 153 14.11 -13.29 -8.79
C LEU A 153 14.28 -12.71 -7.40
N GLU A 154 15.05 -11.62 -7.30
CA GLU A 154 15.17 -10.85 -6.06
C GLU A 154 13.82 -10.26 -5.63
N GLU A 155 13.62 -10.11 -4.33
CA GLU A 155 12.37 -9.59 -3.77
C GLU A 155 12.07 -8.19 -4.33
N GLY A 156 10.86 -8.01 -4.89
CA GLY A 156 10.44 -6.77 -5.53
C GLY A 156 10.75 -6.67 -7.04
N VAL A 157 11.61 -7.54 -7.59
CA VAL A 157 11.90 -7.56 -9.03
C VAL A 157 10.77 -8.27 -9.78
N LYS A 158 10.30 -7.64 -10.88
CA LYS A 158 9.24 -8.18 -11.73
C LYS A 158 9.82 -8.78 -13.00
N PRO A 159 9.23 -9.88 -13.52
CA PRO A 159 9.63 -10.45 -14.79
C PRO A 159 9.29 -9.50 -15.95
N THR A 160 10.23 -9.34 -16.88
CA THR A 160 10.02 -8.60 -18.13
C THR A 160 9.56 -9.57 -19.21
N PHE A 161 8.41 -9.32 -19.83
CA PHE A 161 7.87 -10.19 -20.87
C PHE A 161 8.30 -9.73 -22.27
N GLN A 162 8.55 -10.68 -23.15
CA GLN A 162 8.62 -10.42 -24.58
C GLN A 162 7.23 -10.51 -25.18
N PHE A 163 6.76 -9.40 -25.77
CA PHE A 163 5.47 -9.33 -26.41
C PHE A 163 5.52 -9.87 -27.86
N PRO A 164 4.40 -10.40 -28.39
CA PRO A 164 3.05 -10.43 -27.80
C PRO A 164 2.84 -11.55 -26.77
N ILE A 165 1.97 -11.30 -25.80
CA ILE A 165 1.53 -12.31 -24.80
C ILE A 165 0.03 -12.53 -24.87
N SER A 166 -0.44 -13.72 -24.54
CA SER A 166 -1.87 -14.03 -24.46
C SER A 166 -2.31 -14.19 -23.01
N ILE A 167 -3.41 -13.53 -22.65
CA ILE A 167 -4.02 -13.60 -21.33
C ILE A 167 -5.46 -14.11 -21.45
N GLN A 168 -5.90 -14.82 -20.42
CA GLN A 168 -7.28 -15.25 -20.25
C GLN A 168 -7.93 -14.46 -19.11
N GLU A 169 -9.05 -13.80 -19.39
CA GLU A 169 -9.80 -13.02 -18.43
C GLU A 169 -10.66 -13.91 -17.51
N LYS A 170 -11.27 -13.31 -16.46
CA LYS A 170 -12.13 -14.04 -15.50
C LYS A 170 -13.35 -14.69 -16.17
N ASP A 171 -13.86 -14.10 -17.26
CA ASP A 171 -14.99 -14.62 -18.05
C ASP A 171 -14.60 -15.73 -19.05
N GLY A 172 -13.30 -16.03 -19.16
CA GLY A 172 -12.75 -17.02 -20.08
C GLY A 172 -12.32 -16.45 -21.44
N THR A 173 -12.54 -15.17 -21.71
CA THR A 173 -12.12 -14.48 -22.94
C THR A 173 -10.60 -14.45 -23.05
N ILE A 174 -10.08 -14.68 -24.26
CA ILE A 174 -8.64 -14.65 -24.54
C ILE A 174 -8.30 -13.35 -25.26
N VAL A 175 -7.39 -12.58 -24.67
CA VAL A 175 -6.91 -11.30 -25.21
C VAL A 175 -5.42 -11.42 -25.48
N THR A 176 -5.00 -11.04 -26.69
CA THR A 176 -3.58 -10.92 -27.04
C THR A 176 -3.14 -9.48 -26.84
N ILE A 177 -2.04 -9.30 -26.10
CA ILE A 177 -1.46 -8.01 -25.77
C ILE A 177 -0.18 -7.86 -26.58
N GLU A 178 -0.10 -6.81 -27.39
CA GLU A 178 0.96 -6.63 -28.38
C GLU A 178 2.20 -5.90 -27.85
N ASN A 179 2.05 -5.14 -26.77
CA ASN A 179 3.14 -4.34 -26.20
C ASN A 179 2.93 -4.08 -24.70
N GLU A 180 3.99 -3.59 -24.06
CA GLU A 180 4.02 -3.32 -22.62
C GLU A 180 3.04 -2.22 -22.22
N GLU A 181 2.86 -1.18 -23.04
CA GLU A 181 1.94 -0.09 -22.76
C GLU A 181 0.48 -0.56 -22.70
N ALA A 182 0.09 -1.44 -23.62
CA ALA A 182 -1.22 -2.09 -23.62
C ALA A 182 -1.38 -3.01 -22.41
N PHE A 183 -0.32 -3.71 -21.99
CA PHE A 183 -0.34 -4.52 -20.78
C PHE A 183 -0.52 -3.69 -19.51
N MET A 184 0.18 -2.56 -19.41
CA MET A 184 0.10 -1.66 -18.26
C MET A 184 -1.26 -0.98 -18.20
N THR A 185 -1.80 -0.56 -19.34
CA THR A 185 -3.17 -0.03 -19.44
C THR A 185 -4.19 -1.08 -19.01
N TYR A 186 -4.05 -2.32 -19.49
CA TYR A 186 -4.90 -3.43 -19.10
C TYR A 186 -4.89 -3.65 -17.59
N LEU A 187 -3.70 -3.72 -16.99
CA LEU A 187 -3.51 -3.85 -15.54
C LEU A 187 -4.15 -2.68 -14.79
N LYS A 188 -3.99 -1.44 -15.27
CA LYS A 188 -4.55 -0.26 -14.60
C LYS A 188 -6.07 -0.29 -14.58
N ASN A 189 -6.70 -0.70 -15.68
CA ASN A 189 -8.16 -0.76 -15.81
C ASN A 189 -8.79 -1.95 -15.09
N ASN A 190 -8.07 -3.06 -14.97
CA ASN A 190 -8.57 -4.31 -14.37
C ASN A 190 -8.03 -4.59 -12.97
N ARG A 191 -7.19 -3.72 -12.41
CA ARG A 191 -6.91 -3.74 -10.97
C ARG A 191 -8.26 -3.61 -10.27
N GLU A 192 -8.69 -4.70 -9.62
CA GLU A 192 -9.71 -4.61 -8.58
C GLU A 192 -9.23 -3.49 -7.64
N ASP A 193 -10.02 -2.42 -7.56
CA ASP A 193 -9.81 -1.33 -6.63
C ASP A 193 -10.06 -1.90 -5.22
N ASP A 194 -9.08 -2.66 -4.73
CA ASP A 194 -8.84 -2.85 -3.30
C ASP A 194 -8.15 -1.60 -2.74
N ARG A 195 -7.90 -0.58 -3.60
CA ARG A 195 -7.90 0.80 -3.12
C ARG A 195 -9.28 0.99 -2.49
N PRO A 196 -9.37 1.40 -1.22
CA PRO A 196 -10.64 1.90 -0.74
C PRO A 196 -11.09 2.89 -1.81
N GLU A 197 -12.29 2.71 -2.39
CA GLU A 197 -12.93 3.74 -3.21
C GLU A 197 -12.50 5.04 -2.58
N LEU A 198 -11.76 5.89 -3.28
CA LEU A 198 -11.38 7.20 -2.75
C LEU A 198 -12.72 7.84 -2.45
N LYS A 199 -13.16 7.69 -1.19
CA LYS A 199 -14.57 7.83 -0.83
C LYS A 199 -14.81 9.28 -1.11
N GLN A 200 -15.52 9.56 -2.20
CA GLN A 200 -15.81 10.93 -2.52
C GLN A 200 -16.39 11.54 -1.26
N PRO A 201 -15.96 12.75 -0.88
CA PRO A 201 -16.47 13.40 0.31
C PRO A 201 -18.00 13.32 0.28
N PRO A 202 -18.67 13.11 1.42
CA PRO A 202 -20.12 12.95 1.45
C PRO A 202 -20.88 14.25 1.11
N PHE A 203 -20.19 15.25 0.56
CA PHE A 203 -20.67 16.57 0.18
C PHE A 203 -19.95 17.03 -1.09
N LYS A 204 -20.52 18.04 -1.74
CA LYS A 204 -19.88 18.82 -2.80
C LYS A 204 -19.54 20.21 -2.28
N LEU A 205 -18.40 20.77 -2.68
CA LEU A 205 -18.09 22.16 -2.38
C LEU A 205 -18.98 23.09 -3.21
N VAL A 206 -19.62 24.06 -2.56
CA VAL A 206 -20.33 25.13 -3.24
C VAL A 206 -19.32 26.24 -3.52
N PHE A 207 -19.11 26.52 -4.81
CA PHE A 207 -18.22 27.58 -5.24
C PHE A 207 -18.93 28.94 -5.22
N PRO A 208 -18.19 30.05 -5.01
CA PRO A 208 -16.73 30.15 -4.86
C PRO A 208 -16.19 29.74 -3.48
N VAL A 209 -14.95 29.23 -3.43
CA VAL A 209 -14.25 28.87 -2.19
C VAL A 209 -12.89 29.54 -2.15
N THR A 210 -12.51 30.07 -0.99
CA THR A 210 -11.20 30.71 -0.79
C THR A 210 -10.21 29.72 -0.18
N VAL A 211 -9.01 29.63 -0.76
CA VAL A 211 -7.90 28.80 -0.29
C VAL A 211 -6.74 29.68 0.16
N ILE A 212 -6.09 29.28 1.25
CA ILE A 212 -4.88 29.89 1.79
C ILE A 212 -3.68 29.14 1.20
N ASN A 213 -2.86 29.84 0.43
CA ASN A 213 -1.62 29.30 -0.14
C ASN A 213 -0.52 29.20 0.92
N ALA A 214 0.55 28.46 0.60
CA ALA A 214 1.74 28.37 1.45
C ALA A 214 2.38 29.73 1.78
N ASP A 215 2.23 30.71 0.89
CA ASP A 215 2.72 32.08 1.06
C ASP A 215 1.79 32.98 1.92
N GLU A 216 0.84 32.39 2.66
CA GLU A 216 -0.20 33.08 3.44
C GLU A 216 -1.16 33.97 2.61
N THR A 217 -1.06 33.92 1.28
CA THR A 217 -1.96 34.63 0.37
C THR A 217 -3.26 33.87 0.18
N THR A 218 -4.37 34.59 0.02
CA THR A 218 -5.68 33.98 -0.24
C THR A 218 -6.01 34.03 -1.73
N THR A 219 -6.47 32.90 -2.28
CA THR A 219 -6.90 32.77 -3.67
C THR A 219 -8.35 32.30 -3.71
N GLU A 220 -9.20 33.02 -4.43
CA GLU A 220 -10.59 32.66 -4.63
C GLU A 220 -10.69 31.69 -5.82
N ILE A 221 -11.25 30.51 -5.58
CA ILE A 221 -11.50 29.48 -6.59
C ILE A 221 -12.98 29.57 -6.98
N ALA A 222 -13.22 29.92 -8.25
CA ALA A 222 -14.56 30.24 -8.74
C ALA A 222 -15.41 29.01 -9.12
N ASP A 223 -14.77 27.90 -9.48
CA ASP A 223 -15.45 26.69 -9.94
C ASP A 223 -14.60 25.43 -9.74
N HIS A 224 -15.22 24.28 -10.03
CA HIS A 224 -14.60 22.97 -9.90
C HIS A 224 -13.40 22.77 -10.84
N ASP A 225 -13.42 23.37 -12.03
CA ASP A 225 -12.32 23.23 -12.99
C ASP A 225 -11.10 24.04 -12.53
N ALA A 226 -11.32 25.23 -11.97
CA ALA A 226 -10.31 26.03 -11.30
C ALA A 226 -9.76 25.32 -10.06
N PHE A 227 -10.60 24.62 -9.29
CA PHE A 227 -10.15 23.82 -8.14
C PHE A 227 -9.24 22.68 -8.57
N LYS A 228 -9.61 21.98 -9.66
CA LYS A 228 -8.81 20.89 -10.21
C LYS A 228 -7.47 21.40 -10.72
N ALA A 229 -7.45 22.50 -11.46
CA ALA A 229 -6.23 23.15 -11.92
C ALA A 229 -5.34 23.57 -10.74
N TYR A 230 -5.91 24.16 -9.70
CA TYR A 230 -5.18 24.50 -8.48
C TYR A 230 -4.57 23.26 -7.81
N HIS A 231 -5.33 22.17 -7.67
CA HIS A 231 -4.83 20.92 -7.10
C HIS A 231 -3.68 20.32 -7.94
N GLU A 232 -3.69 20.48 -9.26
CA GLU A 232 -2.59 20.04 -10.14
C GLU A 232 -1.32 20.91 -9.99
N THR A 233 -1.43 22.13 -9.46
CA THR A 233 -0.27 22.97 -9.13
C THR A 233 0.36 22.66 -7.78
N LEU A 234 -0.35 21.96 -6.89
CA LEU A 234 0.17 21.56 -5.59
C LEU A 234 1.16 20.39 -5.74
N GLU A 235 2.18 20.37 -4.88
CA GLU A 235 3.09 19.23 -4.80
C GLU A 235 2.34 17.97 -4.35
N GLU A 236 2.79 16.81 -4.85
CA GLU A 236 2.13 15.54 -4.58
C GLU A 236 2.11 15.26 -3.06
N GLY A 237 0.91 15.18 -2.48
CA GLY A 237 0.69 14.95 -1.05
C GLY A 237 0.33 16.21 -0.23
N VAL A 238 0.43 17.41 -0.81
CA VAL A 238 0.02 18.65 -0.13
C VAL A 238 -1.48 18.86 -0.26
N LYS A 239 -2.17 19.07 0.86
CA LYS A 239 -3.61 19.37 0.88
C LYS A 239 -3.85 20.89 0.84
N PRO A 240 -4.87 21.36 0.12
CA PRO A 240 -5.28 22.75 0.15
C PRO A 240 -5.85 23.14 1.52
N THR A 241 -5.45 24.30 2.04
CA THR A 241 -6.00 24.85 3.29
C THR A 241 -7.12 25.82 2.97
N PHE A 242 -8.35 25.51 3.38
CA PHE A 242 -9.51 26.38 3.10
C PHE A 242 -9.63 27.52 4.12
N GLN A 243 -10.06 28.69 3.64
CA GLN A 243 -10.49 29.76 4.52
C GLN A 243 -11.97 29.58 4.85
N PHE A 244 -12.27 29.35 6.13
CA PHE A 244 -13.64 29.24 6.62
C PHE A 244 -14.27 30.61 6.89
N PRO A 245 -15.61 30.73 6.80
CA PRO A 245 -16.60 29.67 6.56
C PRO A 245 -16.68 29.22 5.09
N ILE A 246 -17.01 27.94 4.87
CA ILE A 246 -17.24 27.37 3.53
C ILE A 246 -18.67 26.82 3.42
N SER A 247 -19.25 26.87 2.21
CA SER A 247 -20.55 26.27 1.92
C SER A 247 -20.37 24.89 1.28
N ILE A 248 -21.06 23.89 1.82
CA ILE A 248 -21.09 22.53 1.29
C ILE A 248 -22.52 22.11 0.92
N GLU A 249 -22.68 21.38 -0.17
CA GLU A 249 -23.94 20.76 -0.57
C GLU A 249 -23.93 19.28 -0.13
N ASP A 250 -24.92 18.86 0.65
CA ASP A 250 -25.07 17.47 1.06
C ASP A 250 -25.55 16.56 -0.09
N LYS A 251 -25.70 15.25 0.16
CA LYS A 251 -26.23 14.29 -0.83
C LYS A 251 -27.68 14.55 -1.22
N ASP A 252 -28.43 15.23 -0.36
CA ASP A 252 -29.85 15.54 -0.53
C ASP A 252 -30.06 16.90 -1.24
N GLY A 253 -28.96 17.63 -1.53
CA GLY A 253 -28.96 18.93 -2.21
C GLY A 253 -29.11 20.14 -1.28
N ASN A 254 -29.00 19.97 0.05
CA ASN A 254 -29.06 21.07 1.01
C ASN A 254 -27.70 21.73 1.18
N ILE A 255 -27.69 23.06 1.19
CA ILE A 255 -26.49 23.87 1.41
C ILE A 255 -26.33 24.12 2.92
N ILE A 256 -25.16 23.76 3.45
CA ILE A 256 -24.77 23.92 4.85
C ILE A 256 -23.51 24.80 4.90
N GLU A 257 -23.52 25.84 5.73
CA GLU A 257 -22.30 26.60 6.05
C GLU A 257 -21.53 25.89 7.17
N ILE A 258 -20.26 25.63 6.91
CA ILE A 258 -19.30 25.07 7.85
C ILE A 258 -18.39 26.19 8.34
N ALA A 259 -18.34 26.38 9.65
CA ALA A 259 -17.67 27.51 10.29
C ALA A 259 -16.16 27.32 10.49
N ASP A 260 -15.70 26.07 10.61
CA ASP A 260 -14.29 25.73 10.83
C ASP A 260 -13.95 24.32 10.33
N GLU A 261 -12.66 23.99 10.33
CA GLU A 261 -12.15 22.69 9.90
C GLU A 261 -12.68 21.55 10.76
N ILE A 262 -12.84 21.79 12.06
CA ILE A 262 -13.35 20.81 13.03
C ILE A 262 -14.79 20.41 12.66
N ALA A 263 -15.66 21.38 12.37
CA ALA A 263 -17.04 21.11 11.95
C ALA A 263 -17.10 20.36 10.60
N LEU A 264 -16.14 20.61 9.70
CA LEU A 264 -16.03 19.85 8.45
C LEU A 264 -15.68 18.38 8.72
N GLU A 265 -14.70 18.13 9.60
CA GLU A 265 -14.30 16.78 9.98
C GLU A 265 -15.43 16.02 10.68
N GLU A 266 -16.15 16.68 11.59
CA GLU A 266 -17.32 16.11 12.25
C GLU A 266 -18.42 15.75 11.23
N TYR A 267 -18.70 16.64 10.28
CA TYR A 267 -19.65 16.37 9.20
C TYR A 267 -19.22 15.15 8.36
N ILE A 268 -17.94 15.06 7.99
CA ILE A 268 -17.40 13.93 7.25
C ILE A 268 -17.55 12.64 8.05
N LYS A 269 -17.21 12.65 9.35
CA LYS A 269 -17.28 11.47 10.22
C LYS A 269 -18.72 10.98 10.36
N ALA A 270 -19.68 11.88 10.53
CA ALA A 270 -21.10 11.55 10.68
C ALA A 270 -21.72 11.01 9.37
N ASN A 271 -21.34 11.54 8.21
CA ASN A 271 -21.97 11.23 6.91
C ASN A 271 -21.19 10.24 6.04
N ARG A 272 -20.09 9.67 6.56
CA ARG A 272 -19.34 8.60 5.89
C ARG A 272 -20.24 7.36 5.73
N PRO A 273 -20.32 6.77 4.53
CA PRO A 273 -21.06 5.53 4.35
C PRO A 273 -20.45 4.42 5.22
N ASN A 274 -21.28 3.84 6.08
CA ASN A 274 -20.92 2.66 6.88
C ASN A 274 -20.43 1.55 5.95
N LYS A 275 -19.29 0.96 6.31
CA LYS A 275 -18.71 -0.19 5.64
C LYS A 275 -19.78 -1.27 5.57
N ARG A 276 -20.34 -1.52 4.38
CA ARG A 276 -21.17 -2.72 4.18
C ARG A 276 -20.28 -3.91 4.54
N ARG A 277 -20.70 -4.62 5.59
CA ARG A 277 -20.07 -5.84 6.09
C ARG A 277 -19.99 -6.90 4.99
#